data_AF-A0AAD5KBX9-F1
#
_entry.id   AF-A0AAD5KBX9-F1
#
_cell.length_a   1.000
_cell.length_b   1.000
_cell.length_c   1.000
_cell.angle_alpha   90.00
_cell.angle_beta   90.00
_cell.angle_gamma   90.00
#
_symmetry.space_group_name_H-M   'P 1'
#
loop_
_entity.id
_entity.type
_entity.pdbx_description
1 polymer ?
#
loop_
_entity_poly.entity_id
_entity_poly.type
_entity_poly.pdbx_seq_one_letter_code
_entity_poly.pdbx_strand_id
1 'polypeptide(L)'
;MDLRRLENALRQLPVDTLLTEIPEIQNSIKHLLKSNQEMREYDPIGQDRDLQDAIKENTELMERHEIRIDLTLRVIKERIGDAAAYEVRSNVDAFRKQYPTKTEKKEDDDIMGTKEEGVFL
;
A
#
# COMPACT_ATOMS: atom_id res chain seq x y z
N MET A 1 14.71 -2.45 5.79
CA MET A 1 14.79 -1.00 5.48
C MET A 1 15.20 -0.25 6.74
N ASP A 2 16.19 0.65 6.68
CA ASP A 2 16.59 1.47 7.83
C ASP A 2 15.76 2.76 7.87
N LEU A 3 14.76 2.78 8.76
CA LEU A 3 13.80 3.89 8.88
C LEU A 3 14.45 5.18 9.39
N ARG A 4 15.46 5.09 10.26
CA ARG A 4 16.12 6.27 10.84
C ARG A 4 16.93 6.99 9.77
N ARG A 5 17.66 6.23 8.95
CA ARG A 5 18.42 6.79 7.83
C ARG A 5 17.50 7.45 6.80
N LEU A 6 16.36 6.83 6.47
CA LEU A 6 15.38 7.42 5.56
C LEU A 6 14.81 8.72 6.12
N GLU A 7 14.36 8.73 7.38
CA GLU A 7 13.78 9.91 8.00
C GLU A 7 14.77 11.09 8.01
N ASN A 8 16.04 10.83 8.34
CA ASN A 8 17.09 11.84 8.26
C ASN A 8 17.30 12.38 6.84
N ALA A 9 17.25 11.51 5.83
CA ALA A 9 17.36 11.94 4.43
C ALA A 9 16.17 12.84 4.03
N LEU A 10 14.95 12.46 4.39
CA LEU A 10 13.74 13.27 4.12
C LEU A 10 13.81 14.65 4.80
N ARG A 11 14.36 14.73 6.02
CA ARG A 11 14.58 16.01 6.73
C ARG A 11 15.57 16.93 6.02
N GLN A 12 16.48 16.38 5.22
CA GLN A 12 17.51 17.14 4.51
C GLN A 12 17.10 17.55 3.09
N LEU A 13 16.00 17.01 2.56
CA LEU A 13 15.51 17.37 1.23
C LEU A 13 15.11 18.87 1.15
N PRO A 14 15.30 19.53 0.00
CA PRO A 14 14.64 20.79 -0.29
C PRO A 14 13.12 20.67 -0.14
N VAL A 15 12.44 21.74 0.25
CA VAL A 15 10.98 21.74 0.48
C VAL A 15 10.23 21.29 -0.77
N ASP A 16 10.60 21.81 -1.94
CA ASP A 16 9.95 21.46 -3.21
C ASP A 16 10.08 19.96 -3.50
N THR A 17 11.28 19.39 -3.30
CA THR A 17 11.52 17.94 -3.48
C THR A 17 10.73 17.12 -2.46
N LEU A 18 10.67 17.55 -1.20
CA LEU A 18 9.91 16.85 -0.16
C LEU A 18 8.41 16.79 -0.49
N LEU A 19 7.86 17.83 -1.11
CA LEU A 19 6.45 17.88 -1.52
C LEU A 19 6.17 17.00 -2.75
N THR A 20 7.15 16.75 -3.62
CA THR A 20 6.99 15.88 -4.80
C THR A 20 7.23 14.40 -4.51
N GLU A 21 7.86 14.06 -3.38
CA GLU A 21 8.16 12.67 -3.02
C GLU A 21 6.91 11.78 -2.93
N ILE A 22 5.83 12.27 -2.31
CA ILE A 22 4.60 11.47 -2.17
C ILE A 22 3.97 11.17 -3.55
N PRO A 23 3.75 12.16 -4.45
CA PRO A 23 3.29 11.89 -5.82
C PRO A 23 4.15 10.89 -6.60
N GLU A 24 5.48 10.96 -6.47
CA GLU A 24 6.40 10.03 -7.13
C GLU A 24 6.21 8.59 -6.62
N ILE A 25 6.11 8.43 -5.29
CA ILE A 25 5.86 7.13 -4.67
C ILE A 25 4.49 6.58 -5.06
N GLN A 26 3.44 7.42 -5.09
CA GLN A 26 2.09 7.03 -5.52
C GLN A 26 2.08 6.53 -6.97
N ASN A 27 2.81 7.20 -7.87
CA ASN A 27 2.96 6.72 -9.25
C ASN A 27 3.66 5.35 -9.30
N SER A 28 4.72 5.15 -8.53
CA SER A 28 5.39 3.85 -8.40
C SER A 28 4.42 2.75 -7.95
N ILE A 29 3.65 2.99 -6.88
CA ILE A 29 2.63 2.06 -6.38
C ILE A 29 1.61 1.71 -7.47
N LYS A 30 1.10 2.72 -8.20
CA LYS A 30 0.13 2.50 -9.28
C LYS A 30 0.69 1.58 -10.37
N HIS A 31 1.96 1.77 -10.74
CA HIS A 31 2.61 0.90 -11.73
C HIS A 31 2.83 -0.52 -11.21
N LEU A 32 3.21 -0.69 -9.94
CA LEU A 32 3.37 -2.00 -9.30
C LEU A 32 2.04 -2.75 -9.21
N LEU A 33 0.95 -2.08 -8.82
CA LEU A 33 -0.39 -2.68 -8.80
C LEU A 33 -0.82 -3.16 -10.17
N LYS A 34 -0.63 -2.33 -11.20
CA LYS A 34 -0.95 -2.70 -12.58
C LYS A 34 -0.11 -3.89 -13.04
N SER A 35 1.20 -3.87 -12.79
CA SER A 35 2.10 -4.98 -13.14
C SER A 35 1.71 -6.28 -12.43
N ASN A 36 1.35 -6.23 -11.15
CA ASN A 36 0.86 -7.38 -10.41
C ASN A 36 -0.45 -7.94 -10.99
N GLN A 37 -1.35 -7.07 -11.44
CA GLN A 37 -2.57 -7.49 -12.10
C GLN A 37 -2.28 -8.17 -13.45
N GLU A 38 -1.43 -7.58 -14.28
CA GLU A 38 -1.02 -8.17 -15.57
C GLU A 38 -0.36 -9.55 -15.39
N MET A 39 0.48 -9.73 -14.37
CA MET A 39 1.09 -11.03 -14.06
C MET A 39 0.05 -12.08 -13.64
N ARG A 40 -0.97 -11.70 -12.86
CA ARG A 40 -2.08 -12.59 -12.47
C ARG A 40 -2.99 -12.95 -13.65
N GLU A 41 -3.17 -12.03 -14.60
CA GLU A 41 -3.91 -12.30 -15.83
C GLU A 41 -3.16 -13.28 -16.74
N TYR A 42 -1.83 -13.22 -16.74
CA TYR A 42 -0.98 -14.16 -17.49
C TYR A 42 -0.90 -15.55 -16.85
N ASP A 43 -0.79 -15.62 -15.52
CA ASP A 43 -0.78 -16.89 -14.75
C ASP A 43 -1.91 -16.92 -13.71
N PRO A 44 -3.17 -17.18 -14.15
CA PRO A 44 -4.34 -17.13 -13.27
C PRO A 44 -4.41 -18.26 -12.25
N ILE A 45 -3.67 -19.35 -12.46
CA ILE A 45 -3.64 -20.52 -11.56
C ILE A 45 -2.44 -20.44 -10.60
N GLY A 46 -1.49 -19.52 -10.83
CA GLY A 46 -0.36 -19.29 -9.95
C GLY A 46 0.69 -20.41 -10.00
N GLN A 47 0.91 -21.00 -11.17
CA GLN A 47 1.88 -22.10 -11.34
C GLN A 47 3.28 -21.61 -11.72
N ASP A 48 3.39 -20.42 -12.31
CA ASP A 48 4.66 -19.81 -12.67
C ASP A 48 5.29 -19.18 -11.42
N ARG A 49 6.31 -19.87 -10.89
CA ARG A 49 7.01 -19.45 -9.68
C ARG A 49 7.69 -18.10 -9.84
N ASP A 50 8.23 -17.80 -11.02
CA ASP A 50 8.94 -16.54 -11.25
C ASP A 50 7.95 -15.37 -11.20
N LEU A 51 6.74 -15.55 -11.73
CA LEU A 51 5.67 -14.56 -11.62
C LEU A 51 5.14 -14.41 -10.18
N GLN A 52 5.00 -15.52 -9.44
CA GLN A 52 4.60 -15.46 -8.03
C GLN A 52 5.63 -14.71 -7.18
N ASP A 53 6.92 -14.99 -7.37
CA ASP A 53 8.01 -14.32 -6.65
C ASP A 53 8.07 -12.83 -7.03
N ALA A 54 7.91 -12.47 -8.31
CA ALA A 54 7.85 -11.08 -8.75
C ALA A 54 6.66 -10.31 -8.12
N ILE A 55 5.46 -10.92 -8.08
CA ILE A 55 4.28 -10.32 -7.41
C ILE A 55 4.57 -10.08 -5.93
N LYS A 56 5.21 -11.05 -5.25
CA LYS A 56 5.58 -10.94 -3.84
C LYS A 56 6.57 -9.80 -3.62
N GLU A 57 7.64 -9.73 -4.40
CA GLU A 57 8.64 -8.65 -4.31
C GLU A 57 8.03 -7.26 -4.54
N ASN A 58 7.14 -7.14 -5.53
CA ASN A 58 6.38 -5.92 -5.79
C ASN A 58 5.49 -5.54 -4.60
N THR A 59 4.85 -6.52 -3.97
CA THR A 59 4.01 -6.30 -2.78
C THR A 59 4.85 -5.78 -1.61
N GLU A 60 5.99 -6.41 -1.33
CA GLU A 60 6.92 -5.94 -0.29
C GLU A 60 7.48 -4.54 -0.61
N LEU A 61 7.68 -4.20 -1.89
CA LEU A 61 8.08 -2.87 -2.31
C LEU A 61 6.99 -1.83 -2.07
N MET A 62 5.73 -2.16 -2.38
CA MET A 62 4.58 -1.29 -2.07
C MET A 62 4.46 -1.02 -0.56
N GLU A 63 4.67 -2.02 0.29
CA GLU A 63 4.67 -1.83 1.75
C GLU A 63 5.78 -0.86 2.21
N ARG A 64 6.98 -0.96 1.64
CA ARG A 64 8.07 -0.01 1.92
C ARG A 64 7.73 1.41 1.45
N HIS A 65 7.05 1.52 0.31
CA HIS A 65 6.57 2.79 -0.22
C HIS A 65 5.52 3.44 0.69
N GLU A 66 4.56 2.67 1.21
CA GLU A 66 3.57 3.16 2.19
C GLU A 66 4.24 3.69 3.46
N ILE A 67 5.23 2.97 4.00
CA ILE A 67 6.00 3.44 5.16
C ILE A 67 6.72 4.76 4.85
N ARG A 68 7.28 4.90 3.63
CA ARG A 68 7.94 6.13 3.20
C ARG A 68 6.96 7.29 3.07
N ILE A 69 5.74 7.07 2.59
CA ILE A 69 4.67 8.09 2.57
C ILE A 69 4.40 8.59 3.99
N ASP A 70 4.21 7.68 4.95
CA ASP A 70 3.91 8.05 6.34
C ASP A 70 5.05 8.85 7.00
N LEU A 71 6.31 8.47 6.74
CA LEU A 71 7.47 9.23 7.19
C LEU A 71 7.55 10.61 6.52
N THR A 72 7.27 10.70 5.23
CA THR A 72 7.30 11.97 4.49
C THR A 72 6.22 12.92 5.03
N LEU A 73 5.00 12.43 5.27
CA LEU A 73 3.92 13.21 5.89
C LEU A 73 4.32 13.74 7.28
N ARG A 74 5.03 12.94 8.08
CA ARG A 74 5.55 13.38 9.38
C ARG A 74 6.57 14.50 9.22
N VAL A 75 7.52 14.34 8.31
CA VAL A 75 8.56 15.35 8.06
C VAL A 75 7.96 16.65 7.50
N ILE A 76 6.96 16.57 6.62
CA ILE A 76 6.20 17.74 6.13
C ILE A 76 5.54 18.48 7.30
N LYS A 77 4.86 17.74 8.18
CA LYS A 77 4.21 18.32 9.38
C LYS A 77 5.21 19.09 10.24
N GLU A 78 6.38 18.51 10.47
CA GLU A 78 7.40 19.09 11.34
C GLU A 78 8.16 20.27 10.71
N ARG A 79 8.42 20.24 9.40
CA ARG A 79 9.24 21.26 8.71
C ARG A 79 8.43 22.39 8.09
N ILE A 80 7.21 22.11 7.65
CA ILE A 80 6.37 23.04 6.88
C ILE A 80 5.15 23.45 7.70
N GLY A 81 4.54 22.51 8.42
CA GLY A 81 3.44 22.75 9.34
C GLY A 81 2.21 21.90 9.08
N ASP A 82 1.23 22.02 9.98
CA ASP A 82 0.03 21.18 10.00
C ASP A 82 -0.86 21.36 8.76
N ALA A 83 -0.99 22.58 8.24
CA ALA A 83 -1.83 22.86 7.09
C ALA A 83 -1.33 22.13 5.82
N ALA A 84 -0.02 22.21 5.55
CA ALA A 84 0.59 21.51 4.42
C ALA A 84 0.48 19.98 4.58
N ALA A 85 0.71 19.48 5.79
CA ALA A 85 0.59 18.05 6.06
C ALA A 85 -0.86 17.54 5.90
N TYR A 86 -1.86 18.34 6.25
CA TYR A 86 -3.27 18.01 6.09
C TYR A 86 -3.67 17.92 4.61
N GLU A 87 -3.25 18.90 3.80
CA GLU A 87 -3.54 18.91 2.36
C GLU A 87 -2.96 17.67 1.66
N VAL A 88 -1.67 17.39 1.90
CA VAL A 88 -1.01 16.23 1.31
C VAL A 88 -1.63 14.93 1.81
N ARG A 89 -1.98 14.84 3.11
CA ARG A 89 -2.66 13.66 3.68
C ARG A 89 -4.01 13.40 3.03
N SER A 90 -4.81 14.43 2.80
CA SER A 90 -6.11 14.28 2.12
C SER A 90 -5.96 13.63 0.74
N ASN A 91 -4.92 14.03 -0.02
CA ASN A 91 -4.59 13.39 -1.29
C ASN A 91 -4.16 11.93 -1.11
N VAL A 92 -3.28 11.65 -0.13
CA VAL A 92 -2.84 10.29 0.21
C VAL A 92 -4.02 9.38 0.56
N ASP A 93 -4.96 9.86 1.36
CA ASP A 93 -6.13 9.08 1.78
C ASP A 93 -7.05 8.78 0.59
N ALA A 94 -7.26 9.76 -0.30
CA ALA A 94 -7.99 9.54 -1.55
C ALA A 94 -7.29 8.52 -2.47
N PHE A 95 -5.96 8.60 -2.58
CA PHE A 95 -5.17 7.64 -3.35
C PHE A 95 -5.26 6.23 -2.78
N ARG A 96 -5.09 6.05 -1.47
CA ARG A 96 -5.19 4.74 -0.80
C ARG A 96 -6.56 4.10 -0.98
N LYS A 97 -7.63 4.90 -0.98
CA LYS A 97 -8.99 4.42 -1.28
C LYS A 97 -9.12 3.93 -2.72
N GLN A 98 -8.47 4.59 -3.67
CA GLN A 98 -8.51 4.21 -5.09
C GLN A 98 -7.59 3.02 -5.41
N TYR A 99 -6.45 2.93 -4.73
CA TYR A 99 -5.37 1.98 -4.99
C TYR A 99 -5.01 1.24 -3.69
N PRO A 100 -5.85 0.30 -3.24
CA PRO A 100 -5.56 -0.46 -2.03
C PRO A 100 -4.31 -1.33 -2.22
N THR A 101 -3.28 -1.06 -1.43
CA THR A 101 -2.00 -1.80 -1.45
C THR A 101 -2.03 -3.06 -0.59
N LYS A 102 -2.96 -3.11 0.37
CA LYS A 102 -3.26 -4.32 1.14
C LYS A 102 -4.55 -4.90 0.60
N THR A 103 -4.54 -6.19 0.27
CA THR A 103 -5.77 -6.94 0.13
C THR A 103 -6.46 -6.87 1.49
N GLU A 104 -7.60 -6.18 1.56
CA GLU A 104 -8.54 -6.41 2.66
C GLU A 104 -8.75 -7.91 2.69
N LYS A 105 -8.35 -8.57 3.79
CA LYS A 105 -8.84 -9.93 4.03
C LYS A 105 -10.35 -9.77 4.09
N LYS A 106 -11.04 -10.23 3.05
CA LYS A 106 -12.46 -10.53 3.18
C LYS A 106 -12.54 -11.58 4.28
N GLU A 107 -12.97 -11.16 5.46
CA GLU A 107 -13.61 -12.06 6.41
C GLU A 107 -14.96 -12.44 5.79
N ASP A 108 -14.95 -13.38 4.86
CA ASP A 108 -16.16 -14.04 4.39
C ASP A 108 -15.97 -15.55 4.58
N ASP A 109 -17.00 -16.15 5.17
CA ASP A 109 -17.28 -17.58 5.35
C ASP A 109 -16.80 -18.27 6.64
N ASP A 110 -17.49 -17.98 7.75
CA ASP A 110 -17.89 -19.03 8.71
C ASP A 110 -19.38 -18.84 9.10
N ILE A 111 -20.26 -18.85 8.08
CA ILE A 111 -21.68 -19.15 8.24
C ILE A 111 -21.96 -20.41 7.41
N MET A 112 -21.94 -21.58 8.05
CA MET A 112 -22.97 -22.63 7.94
C MET A 112 -22.56 -23.87 8.75
N GLY A 113 -22.63 -23.77 10.08
CA GLY A 113 -22.87 -24.94 10.93
C GLY A 113 -24.37 -25.17 11.00
N THR A 114 -24.88 -26.05 10.15
CA THR A 114 -26.28 -26.47 10.11
C THR A 114 -26.76 -26.90 11.50
N LYS A 115 -27.81 -26.23 12.00
CA LYS A 115 -28.64 -26.74 13.08
C LYS A 115 -29.34 -28.01 12.60
N GLU A 116 -28.93 -29.17 13.09
CA GLU A 116 -29.79 -30.36 13.07
C GLU A 116 -30.43 -30.52 14.45
N GLU A 117 -31.58 -29.88 14.64
CA GLU A 117 -32.62 -30.36 15.54
C GLU A 117 -33.79 -30.82 14.66
N GLY A 118 -34.06 -32.12 14.65
CA GLY A 118 -35.13 -32.70 13.85
C GLY A 118 -35.23 -34.22 13.98
N VAL A 119 -35.68 -34.68 15.15
CA VAL A 119 -36.21 -36.05 15.32
C VAL A 119 -37.50 -36.17 14.51
N PHE A 120 -37.53 -37.05 13.51
CA PHE A 120 -38.76 -37.66 12.98
C PHE A 120 -38.42 -38.99 12.27
N LEU A 121 -38.59 -40.10 12.99
CA LEU A 121 -39.47 -41.25 12.67
C LEU A 121 -39.28 -42.35 13.72
#